data_AF-A0AAV5VLQ5-F1
#
_entry.id   AF-A0AAV5VLQ5-F1
#
_cell.length_a   1.000
_cell.length_b   1.000
_cell.length_c   1.000
_cell.angle_alpha   90.00
_cell.angle_beta   90.00
_cell.angle_gamma   90.00
#
_symmetry.space_group_name_H-M   'P 1'
#
loop_
_entity.id
_entity.type
_entity.pdbx_description
1 polymer ?
#
loop_
_entity_poly.entity_id
_entity_poly.type
_entity_poly.pdbx_seq_one_letter_code
_entity_poly.pdbx_strand_id
1 'polypeptide(L)'
;MNFFKKLSKARKVTEEVVSALDEIMKNAPIFLAVASGNVDALCRGYADGECLTVVDLAGNNILHVAVQKRNRSMVRAVLVLSYDLQLWEKKNEAGKTPWDLATKELREDMSIFQSDKESKGFGCDWKRNTELVEEKMDMDDVSKEHVLLSLDGGGMKGLLELQTMLLIERRLGIPLMGVVDWIAGTSTGSLIALVLAQGRSVQWVHQLYFRLGSIIFKKGDSYVPKYSSKNLEECLIEHIGTAPLSSIQSIKVVVTCSKIETSPPSLLLLRSYLPRVPSAIYSSEGFLDPDRTPVWKAARCSSAAPIYFTSCNGLADGALCTNNPCAVLISDFYRIKKIENVNGVKNEDEIHCMISLGTGQDPRQAQPVDVSLQSFAPNALLDTIKKSTNLIQMFIMQCVSSDGPAVEYSKEWAHSQGFPFFRIQPLLDKKVQLDEKKPSVLMDILWQTEVHNRTRIPHQIDQIVELLRSIHTKRGNNNNLNPGAEKETEMTPRTESMISAREENTSSRRAK
;
A
#
# COMPACT_ATOMS: atom_id res chain seq x y z
N MET A 1 26.00 6.91 62.38
CA MET A 1 24.60 7.31 62.11
C MET A 1 24.35 7.89 60.70
N ASN A 2 25.29 8.63 60.09
CA ASN A 2 25.12 9.22 58.75
C ASN A 2 25.21 8.25 57.55
N PHE A 3 25.88 7.09 57.70
CA PHE A 3 26.04 6.12 56.61
C PHE A 3 24.75 5.31 56.33
N PHE A 4 24.05 4.88 57.38
CA PHE A 4 22.77 4.16 57.27
C PHE A 4 21.64 5.03 56.69
N LYS A 5 21.61 6.33 57.00
CA LYS A 5 20.67 7.28 56.37
C LYS A 5 20.95 7.49 54.89
N LYS A 6 22.22 7.47 54.45
CA LYS A 6 22.57 7.54 53.02
C LYS A 6 22.18 6.25 52.27
N LEU A 7 22.39 5.08 52.88
CA LEU A 7 21.98 3.79 52.32
C LEU A 7 20.45 3.64 52.23
N SER A 8 19.70 4.07 53.24
CA SER A 8 18.23 4.00 53.18
C SER A 8 17.66 4.98 52.15
N LYS A 9 18.26 6.17 52.00
CA LYS A 9 17.86 7.15 50.98
C LYS A 9 18.19 6.65 49.57
N ALA A 10 19.36 6.03 49.38
CA ALA A 10 19.73 5.40 48.11
C ALA A 10 18.76 4.26 47.74
N ARG A 11 18.43 3.38 48.69
CA ARG A 11 17.49 2.25 48.49
C ARG A 11 16.08 2.71 48.16
N LYS A 12 15.59 3.76 48.83
CA LYS A 12 14.27 4.37 48.56
C LYS A 12 14.19 5.00 47.17
N VAL A 13 15.25 5.69 46.75
CA VAL A 13 15.39 6.21 45.37
C VAL A 13 15.46 5.05 44.37
N THR A 14 16.09 3.92 44.72
CA THR A 14 16.12 2.74 43.82
C THR A 14 14.74 2.10 43.68
N GLU A 15 13.97 1.99 44.77
CA GLU A 15 12.61 1.45 44.76
C GLU A 15 11.61 2.38 44.04
N GLU A 16 11.73 3.71 44.20
CA GLU A 16 10.93 4.69 43.46
C GLU A 16 11.25 4.67 41.95
N VAL A 17 12.53 4.56 41.58
CA VAL A 17 12.96 4.44 40.17
C VAL A 17 12.50 3.12 39.55
N VAL A 18 12.55 2.02 40.30
CA VAL A 18 12.04 0.71 39.84
C VAL A 18 10.51 0.73 39.71
N SER A 19 9.80 1.38 40.63
CA SER A 19 8.35 1.56 40.54
C SER A 19 7.93 2.43 39.36
N ALA A 20 8.66 3.52 39.08
CA ALA A 20 8.42 4.39 37.93
C ALA A 20 8.79 3.70 36.60
N LEU A 21 9.86 2.89 36.59
CA LEU A 21 10.20 2.01 35.47
C LEU A 21 9.10 0.98 35.24
N ASP A 22 8.56 0.36 36.28
CA ASP A 22 7.44 -0.58 36.19
C ASP A 22 6.16 0.10 35.70
N GLU A 23 5.90 1.36 36.06
CA GLU A 23 4.77 2.14 35.57
C GLU A 23 4.91 2.50 34.08
N ILE A 24 6.09 2.94 33.64
CA ILE A 24 6.38 3.22 32.22
C ILE A 24 6.36 1.92 31.40
N MET A 25 6.93 0.84 31.93
CA MET A 25 6.90 -0.48 31.31
C MET A 25 5.48 -1.04 31.23
N LYS A 26 4.60 -0.74 32.20
CA LYS A 26 3.18 -1.11 32.15
C LYS A 26 2.37 -0.26 31.16
N ASN A 27 2.81 0.96 30.84
CA ASN A 27 2.04 1.94 30.05
C ASN A 27 2.49 2.09 28.59
N ALA A 28 3.57 1.42 28.14
CA ALA A 28 4.02 1.43 26.74
C ALA A 28 4.52 0.05 26.26
N PRO A 29 3.61 -0.84 25.80
CA PRO A 29 3.96 -2.20 25.34
C PRO A 29 5.01 -2.21 24.23
N ILE A 30 4.99 -1.21 23.32
CA ILE A 30 5.98 -1.07 22.24
C ILE A 30 7.40 -0.82 22.76
N PHE A 31 7.54 -0.08 23.87
CA PHE A 31 8.84 0.17 24.47
C PHE A 31 9.44 -1.12 25.03
N LEU A 32 8.62 -1.94 25.70
CA LEU A 32 9.02 -3.27 26.17
C LEU A 32 9.37 -4.22 25.01
N ALA A 33 8.61 -4.16 23.92
CA ALA A 33 8.91 -4.95 22.72
C ALA A 33 10.31 -4.63 22.18
N VAL A 34 10.66 -3.35 22.09
CA VAL A 34 11.98 -2.91 21.63
C VAL A 34 13.07 -3.28 22.63
N ALA A 35 12.86 -3.03 23.92
CA ALA A 35 13.81 -3.34 24.99
C ALA A 35 14.13 -4.84 25.10
N SER A 36 13.14 -5.70 24.81
CA SER A 36 13.29 -7.16 24.77
C SER A 36 13.77 -7.70 23.43
N GLY A 37 13.87 -6.87 22.39
CA GLY A 37 14.26 -7.30 21.05
C GLY A 37 13.19 -8.11 20.30
N ASN A 38 11.93 -8.03 20.72
CA ASN A 38 10.81 -8.78 20.17
C ASN A 38 10.13 -8.02 19.02
N VAL A 39 10.56 -8.30 17.79
CA VAL A 39 10.01 -7.66 16.57
C VAL A 39 8.52 -7.97 16.38
N ASP A 40 8.06 -9.17 16.75
CA ASP A 40 6.65 -9.53 16.61
C ASP A 40 5.76 -8.67 17.53
N ALA A 41 6.22 -8.40 18.76
CA ALA A 41 5.54 -7.51 19.68
C ALA A 41 5.56 -6.05 19.20
N LEU A 42 6.67 -5.60 18.59
CA LEU A 42 6.76 -4.28 17.96
C LEU A 42 5.72 -4.14 16.83
N CYS A 43 5.65 -5.11 15.93
CA CYS A 43 4.69 -5.09 14.83
C CYS A 43 3.24 -5.15 15.32
N ARG A 44 2.93 -5.89 16.39
CA ARG A 44 1.60 -5.88 17.00
C ARG A 44 1.25 -4.51 17.60
N GLY A 45 2.12 -3.94 18.42
CA GLY A 45 1.87 -2.61 19.00
C GLY A 45 1.72 -1.54 17.91
N TYR A 46 2.54 -1.60 16.86
CA TYR A 46 2.39 -0.73 15.69
C TYR A 46 1.04 -0.92 14.98
N ALA A 47 0.63 -2.18 14.79
CA ALA A 47 -0.64 -2.52 14.19
C ALA A 47 -1.82 -2.03 15.04
N ASP A 48 -1.68 -1.99 16.37
CA ASP A 48 -2.72 -1.48 17.28
C ASP A 48 -2.70 0.06 17.42
N GLY A 49 -1.78 0.74 16.72
CA GLY A 49 -1.67 2.19 16.73
C GLY A 49 -0.96 2.75 17.97
N GLU A 50 -0.15 1.94 18.65
CA GLU A 50 0.65 2.41 19.79
C GLU A 50 1.61 3.54 19.40
N CYS A 51 1.83 4.46 20.33
CA CYS A 51 2.64 5.64 20.11
C CYS A 51 4.14 5.28 19.98
N LEU A 52 4.73 5.56 18.82
CA LEU A 52 6.16 5.32 18.56
C LEU A 52 7.08 6.42 19.12
N THR A 53 6.54 7.54 19.59
CA THR A 53 7.33 8.65 20.16
C THR A 53 7.59 8.53 21.66
N VAL A 54 7.25 7.38 22.27
CA VAL A 54 7.50 7.12 23.70
C VAL A 54 9.00 7.17 24.03
N VAL A 55 9.31 7.67 25.23
CA VAL A 55 10.66 7.80 25.78
C VAL A 55 10.74 7.20 27.19
N ASP A 56 11.90 6.73 27.62
CA ASP A 56 12.15 6.34 29.01
C ASP A 56 12.48 7.52 29.93
N LEU A 57 12.74 7.23 31.21
CA LEU A 57 13.16 8.19 32.23
C LEU A 57 14.45 8.95 31.89
N ALA A 58 15.28 8.42 30.98
CA ALA A 58 16.50 9.06 30.52
C ALA A 58 16.32 9.81 29.19
N GLY A 59 15.07 9.95 28.72
CA GLY A 59 14.73 10.58 27.44
C GLY A 59 15.12 9.74 26.21
N ASN A 60 15.44 8.45 26.38
CA ASN A 60 15.74 7.58 25.27
C ASN A 60 14.44 7.19 24.56
N ASN A 61 14.29 7.61 23.29
CA ASN A 61 13.25 7.07 22.43
C ASN A 61 13.53 5.60 22.07
N ILE A 62 12.54 4.93 21.45
CA ILE A 62 12.66 3.52 21.05
C ILE A 62 13.89 3.21 20.16
N LEU A 63 14.35 4.15 19.33
CA LEU A 63 15.53 3.96 18.50
C LEU A 63 16.82 3.97 19.33
N HIS A 64 16.94 4.83 20.34
CA HIS A 64 18.07 4.81 21.29
C HIS A 64 18.18 3.42 21.94
N VAL A 65 17.05 2.88 22.42
CA VAL A 65 17.00 1.59 23.10
C VAL A 65 17.42 0.45 22.18
N ALA A 66 16.88 0.42 20.95
CA ALA A 66 17.24 -0.57 19.95
C ALA A 66 18.75 -0.56 19.65
N VAL A 67 19.33 0.64 19.51
CA VAL A 67 20.75 0.84 19.24
C VAL A 67 21.62 0.39 20.43
N GLN A 68 21.26 0.77 21.66
CA GLN A 68 22.00 0.37 22.87
C GLN A 68 22.04 -1.14 23.07
N LYS A 69 20.96 -1.84 22.70
CA LYS A 69 20.89 -3.31 22.73
C LYS A 69 21.67 -3.99 21.61
N ARG A 70 22.20 -3.23 20.64
CA ARG A 70 22.94 -3.72 19.47
C ARG A 70 22.15 -4.73 18.63
N ASN A 71 20.82 -4.62 18.64
CA ASN A 71 19.95 -5.50 17.86
C ASN A 71 19.68 -4.88 16.50
N ARG A 72 20.46 -5.29 15.49
CA ARG A 72 20.37 -4.76 14.12
C ARG A 72 18.97 -4.90 13.52
N SER A 73 18.34 -6.08 13.66
CA SER A 73 16.98 -6.32 13.14
C SER A 73 15.95 -5.40 13.78
N MET A 74 16.07 -5.14 15.09
CA MET A 74 15.20 -4.21 15.79
C MET A 74 15.43 -2.76 15.35
N VAL A 75 16.69 -2.33 15.18
CA VAL A 75 17.03 -0.98 14.67
C VAL A 75 16.41 -0.76 13.29
N ARG A 76 16.55 -1.73 12.38
CA ARG A 76 15.93 -1.68 11.05
C ARG A 76 14.41 -1.58 11.14
N ALA A 77 13.79 -2.39 12.00
CA ALA A 77 12.35 -2.38 12.16
C ALA A 77 11.82 -1.05 12.69
N VAL A 78 12.47 -0.48 13.70
CA VAL A 78 12.13 0.84 14.22
C VAL A 78 12.30 1.91 13.14
N LEU A 79 13.40 1.92 12.39
CA LEU A 79 13.62 2.90 11.32
C LEU A 79 12.52 2.87 10.25
N VAL A 80 12.15 1.68 9.78
CA VAL A 80 11.09 1.49 8.77
C VAL A 80 9.74 2.03 9.25
N LEU A 81 9.36 1.71 10.50
CA LEU A 81 8.05 2.04 11.06
C LEU A 81 7.94 3.48 11.60
N SER A 82 9.05 4.14 11.91
CA SER A 82 9.07 5.44 12.60
C SER A 82 9.81 6.55 11.85
N TYR A 83 10.04 6.39 10.54
CA TYR A 83 10.82 7.36 9.77
C TYR A 83 10.24 8.79 9.81
N ASP A 84 8.91 8.96 9.75
CA ASP A 84 8.23 10.26 9.89
C ASP A 84 8.55 10.99 11.19
N LEU A 85 8.99 10.25 12.23
CA LEU A 85 9.26 10.81 13.54
C LEU A 85 10.70 11.29 13.71
N GLN A 86 11.57 11.03 12.73
CA GLN A 86 12.99 11.41 12.71
C GLN A 86 13.70 11.10 14.03
N LEU A 87 13.44 9.92 14.59
CA LEU A 87 13.91 9.55 15.94
C LEU A 87 15.44 9.59 16.07
N TRP A 88 16.18 9.48 14.96
CA TRP A 88 17.65 9.55 14.94
C TRP A 88 18.20 10.96 15.20
N GLU A 89 17.39 12.02 15.07
CA GLU A 89 17.82 13.40 15.32
C GLU A 89 17.55 13.84 16.76
N LYS A 90 16.62 13.16 17.45
CA LYS A 90 16.22 13.50 18.81
C LYS A 90 17.31 13.12 19.80
N LYS A 91 17.69 14.05 20.66
CA LYS A 91 18.64 13.83 21.76
C LYS A 91 17.90 13.36 23.01
N ASN A 92 18.53 12.47 23.76
CA ASN A 92 18.11 12.11 25.11
C ASN A 92 18.56 13.16 26.15
N GLU A 93 18.25 12.92 27.43
CA GLU A 93 18.62 13.82 28.54
C GLU A 93 20.14 13.98 28.71
N ALA A 94 20.92 13.01 28.22
CA ALA A 94 22.39 13.09 28.19
C ALA A 94 22.94 13.85 26.96
N GLY A 95 22.07 14.45 26.14
CA GLY A 95 22.43 15.19 24.94
C GLY A 95 22.91 14.32 23.77
N LYS A 96 22.72 12.99 23.85
CA LYS A 96 23.15 12.02 22.82
C LYS A 96 21.98 11.63 21.94
N THR A 97 22.25 11.49 20.65
CA THR A 97 21.32 10.91 19.66
C THR A 97 21.49 9.39 19.59
N PRO A 98 20.57 8.64 18.93
CA PRO A 98 20.80 7.22 18.66
C PRO A 98 22.08 6.99 17.84
N TRP A 99 22.44 7.94 16.96
CA TRP A 99 23.65 7.86 16.14
C TRP A 99 24.94 7.86 16.98
N ASP A 100 24.98 8.69 18.03
CA ASP A 100 26.11 8.78 18.96
C ASP A 100 26.33 7.46 19.71
N LEU A 101 25.25 6.73 19.97
CA LEU A 101 25.26 5.44 20.67
C LEU A 101 25.51 4.24 19.74
N ALA A 102 25.41 4.43 18.42
CA ALA A 102 25.47 3.37 17.43
C ALA A 102 26.87 2.81 17.18
N THR A 103 26.95 1.50 16.97
CA THR A 103 28.14 0.84 16.44
C THR A 103 28.34 1.19 14.97
N LYS A 104 29.52 0.90 14.41
CA LYS A 104 29.81 1.15 12.98
C LYS A 104 28.76 0.52 12.05
N GLU A 105 28.42 -0.75 12.28
CA GLU A 105 27.42 -1.48 11.49
C GLU A 105 26.02 -0.85 11.58
N LEU A 106 25.61 -0.39 12.77
CA LEU A 106 24.31 0.27 12.94
C LEU A 106 24.29 1.66 12.29
N ARG A 107 25.41 2.38 12.30
CA ARG A 107 25.54 3.67 11.60
C ARG A 107 25.41 3.50 10.09
N GLU A 108 25.94 2.41 9.52
CA GLU A 108 25.77 2.12 8.09
C GLU A 108 24.29 1.95 7.73
N ASP A 109 23.53 1.18 8.50
CA ASP A 109 22.08 1.03 8.31
C ASP A 109 21.34 2.38 8.49
N MET A 110 21.62 3.12 9.57
CA MET A 110 20.98 4.41 9.84
C MET A 110 21.29 5.49 8.79
N SER A 111 22.47 5.44 8.17
CA SER A 111 22.90 6.45 7.18
C SER A 111 21.99 6.49 5.95
N ILE A 112 21.35 5.37 5.63
CA ILE A 112 20.37 5.24 4.53
C ILE A 112 19.19 6.20 4.72
N PHE A 113 18.83 6.52 5.96
CA PHE A 113 17.70 7.40 6.28
C PHE A 113 18.11 8.86 6.53
N GLN A 114 19.41 9.14 6.68
CA GLN A 114 19.92 10.49 6.94
C GLN A 114 20.34 11.24 5.68
N SER A 115 20.90 10.54 4.68
CA SER A 115 21.37 11.16 3.45
C SER A 115 20.64 10.55 2.26
N ASP A 116 19.84 11.37 1.60
CA ASP A 116 19.36 11.03 0.26
C ASP A 116 20.56 11.09 -0.68
N LYS A 117 20.92 9.93 -1.24
CA LYS A 117 22.03 9.89 -2.19
C LYS A 117 21.57 10.57 -3.47
N GLU A 118 22.25 11.63 -3.88
CA GLU A 118 22.14 12.12 -5.24
C GLU A 118 22.55 10.99 -6.19
N SER A 119 21.64 10.62 -7.09
CA SER A 119 21.93 9.74 -8.21
C SER A 119 21.27 10.32 -9.43
N LYS A 120 21.87 10.15 -10.60
CA LYS A 120 21.21 10.45 -11.87
C LYS A 120 20.77 9.13 -12.49
N GLY A 121 19.56 9.09 -13.04
CA GLY A 121 19.16 7.99 -13.90
C GLY A 121 20.00 7.96 -15.18
N PHE A 122 19.95 6.84 -15.89
CA PHE A 122 20.66 6.62 -17.13
C PHE A 122 19.72 5.99 -18.17
N GLY A 123 20.01 6.18 -19.46
CA GLY A 123 19.24 5.60 -20.57
C GLY A 123 18.31 6.59 -21.28
N CYS A 124 17.71 6.13 -22.39
CA CYS A 124 16.75 6.93 -23.18
C CYS A 124 15.47 7.23 -22.40
N ASP A 125 14.92 6.22 -21.73
CA ASP A 125 13.65 6.35 -21.00
C ASP A 125 13.77 7.37 -19.88
N TRP A 126 14.87 7.33 -19.13
CA TRP A 126 15.17 8.32 -18.09
C TRP A 126 15.21 9.74 -18.64
N LYS A 127 15.94 9.95 -19.76
CA LYS A 127 16.05 11.27 -20.38
C LYS A 127 14.69 11.78 -20.85
N ARG A 128 13.94 10.94 -21.56
CA ARG A 128 12.61 11.32 -22.05
C ARG A 128 11.65 11.60 -20.90
N ASN A 129 11.67 10.78 -19.86
CA ASN A 129 10.84 11.00 -18.67
C ASN A 129 11.21 12.32 -17.97
N THR A 130 12.49 12.67 -17.91
CA THR A 130 12.97 13.94 -17.33
C THR A 130 12.48 15.15 -18.14
N GLU A 131 12.61 15.10 -19.47
CA GLU A 131 12.05 16.14 -20.37
C GLU A 131 10.54 16.30 -20.15
N LEU A 132 9.80 15.20 -20.07
CA LEU A 132 8.36 15.21 -19.81
C LEU A 132 8.01 15.79 -18.44
N VAL A 133 8.82 15.52 -17.41
CA VAL A 133 8.64 16.13 -16.08
C VAL A 133 8.82 17.65 -16.18
N GLU A 134 9.87 18.13 -16.85
CA GLU A 134 10.12 19.56 -17.06
C GLU A 134 8.95 20.20 -17.85
N GLU A 135 8.54 19.60 -18.97
CA GLU A 135 7.39 20.04 -19.78
C GLU A 135 6.11 20.19 -18.93
N LYS A 136 5.80 19.19 -18.09
CA LYS A 136 4.63 19.21 -17.20
C LYS A 136 4.77 20.22 -16.06
N MET A 137 5.98 20.43 -15.55
CA MET A 137 6.27 21.43 -14.51
C MET A 137 6.22 22.86 -15.03
N ASP A 138 6.37 23.10 -16.33
CA ASP A 138 6.31 24.43 -16.95
C ASP A 138 4.88 24.85 -17.36
N MET A 139 3.88 23.96 -17.28
CA MET A 139 2.49 24.26 -17.66
C MET A 139 1.82 25.32 -16.76
N ASP A 140 1.26 26.38 -17.33
CA ASP A 140 0.54 27.41 -16.55
C ASP A 140 -0.84 26.93 -16.04
N ASP A 141 -1.65 26.35 -16.91
CA ASP A 141 -2.96 25.79 -16.55
C ASP A 141 -2.90 24.26 -16.40
N VAL A 142 -3.24 23.79 -15.20
CA VAL A 142 -3.29 22.37 -14.84
C VAL A 142 -4.70 21.90 -14.47
N SER A 143 -5.74 22.70 -14.78
CA SER A 143 -7.13 22.41 -14.41
C SER A 143 -7.71 21.15 -15.07
N LYS A 144 -7.09 20.69 -16.16
CA LYS A 144 -7.44 19.47 -16.92
C LYS A 144 -6.44 18.34 -16.76
N GLU A 145 -5.37 18.55 -16.00
CA GLU A 145 -4.29 17.59 -15.84
C GLU A 145 -4.59 16.67 -14.65
N HIS A 146 -4.55 15.35 -14.87
CA HIS A 146 -4.90 14.34 -13.86
C HIS A 146 -3.71 13.45 -13.49
N VAL A 147 -3.51 13.21 -12.19
CA VAL A 147 -2.51 12.29 -11.66
C VAL A 147 -3.14 10.91 -11.50
N LEU A 148 -2.54 9.92 -12.16
CA LEU A 148 -2.97 8.53 -12.12
C LEU A 148 -2.05 7.69 -11.24
N LEU A 149 -2.63 6.83 -10.41
CA LEU A 149 -1.94 5.88 -9.55
C LEU A 149 -2.40 4.44 -9.86
N SER A 150 -1.47 3.52 -10.00
CA SER A 150 -1.73 2.10 -10.28
C SER A 150 -1.03 1.22 -9.27
N LEU A 151 -1.78 0.28 -8.68
CA LEU A 151 -1.35 -0.62 -7.62
C LEU A 151 -1.48 -2.07 -8.09
N ASP A 152 -0.38 -2.82 -7.97
CA ASP A 152 -0.30 -4.20 -8.41
C ASP A 152 -1.04 -5.15 -7.44
N GLY A 153 -1.38 -6.34 -7.93
CA GLY A 153 -1.67 -7.46 -7.04
C GLY A 153 -0.42 -8.03 -6.38
N GLY A 154 -0.59 -8.70 -5.24
CA GLY A 154 0.55 -9.29 -4.52
C GLY A 154 0.31 -9.75 -3.08
N GLY A 155 -0.94 -9.87 -2.62
CA GLY A 155 -1.26 -10.31 -1.26
C GLY A 155 -0.65 -9.40 -0.18
N MET A 156 0.01 -9.99 0.82
CA MET A 156 0.66 -9.27 1.93
C MET A 156 1.79 -8.35 1.48
N LYS A 157 2.33 -8.55 0.28
CA LYS A 157 3.36 -7.67 -0.29
C LYS A 157 2.81 -6.30 -0.72
N GLY A 158 1.49 -6.05 -0.66
CA GLY A 158 0.92 -4.69 -0.75
C GLY A 158 1.50 -3.72 0.28
N LEU A 159 2.09 -4.23 1.37
CA LEU A 159 2.89 -3.44 2.32
C LEU A 159 4.03 -2.66 1.66
N LEU A 160 4.60 -3.15 0.56
CA LEU A 160 5.71 -2.47 -0.16
C LEU A 160 5.23 -1.22 -0.90
N GLU A 161 4.03 -1.29 -1.49
CA GLU A 161 3.37 -0.15 -2.12
C GLU A 161 3.07 0.92 -1.07
N LEU A 162 2.48 0.51 0.06
CA LEU A 162 2.16 1.40 1.18
C LEU A 162 3.44 2.04 1.76
N GLN A 163 4.52 1.29 1.94
CA GLN A 163 5.79 1.83 2.41
C GLN A 163 6.37 2.86 1.44
N THR A 164 6.26 2.60 0.14
CA THR A 164 6.68 3.54 -0.91
C THR A 164 5.82 4.81 -0.90
N MET A 165 4.50 4.68 -0.75
CA MET A 165 3.62 5.84 -0.58
C MET A 165 3.95 6.65 0.66
N LEU A 166 4.23 6.01 1.80
CA LEU A 166 4.65 6.70 3.02
C LEU A 166 5.94 7.50 2.80
N LEU A 167 6.91 6.97 2.05
CA LEU A 167 8.10 7.73 1.66
C LEU A 167 7.74 8.95 0.80
N ILE A 168 6.88 8.77 -0.20
CA ILE A 168 6.42 9.86 -1.10
C ILE A 168 5.68 10.93 -0.29
N GLU A 169 4.68 10.58 0.52
CA GLU A 169 3.92 11.52 1.37
C GLU A 169 4.83 12.33 2.27
N ARG A 170 5.81 11.69 2.89
CA ARG A 170 6.76 12.36 3.80
C ARG A 170 7.62 13.39 3.07
N ARG A 171 8.13 13.06 1.87
CA ARG A 171 8.91 14.03 1.07
C ARG A 171 8.02 15.10 0.43
N LEU A 172 6.79 14.75 0.08
CA LEU A 172 5.82 15.66 -0.49
C LEU A 172 5.33 16.68 0.54
N GLY A 173 5.19 16.28 1.81
CA GLY A 173 4.75 17.13 2.93
C GLY A 173 3.22 17.27 3.05
N ILE A 174 2.46 16.62 2.16
CA ILE A 174 1.00 16.57 2.15
C ILE A 174 0.52 15.14 1.84
N PRO A 175 -0.73 14.77 2.17
CA PRO A 175 -1.27 13.46 1.82
C PRO A 175 -1.29 13.22 0.30
N LEU A 176 -0.84 12.04 -0.14
CA LEU A 176 -0.72 11.67 -1.55
C LEU A 176 -2.09 11.64 -2.24
N MET A 177 -3.10 11.15 -1.52
CA MET A 177 -4.50 11.12 -1.98
C MET A 177 -5.12 12.51 -2.12
N GLY A 178 -4.46 13.57 -1.65
CA GLY A 178 -4.86 14.96 -1.92
C GLY A 178 -4.44 15.47 -3.30
N VAL A 179 -3.68 14.68 -4.07
CA VAL A 179 -3.18 15.06 -5.41
C VAL A 179 -3.58 14.05 -6.49
N VAL A 180 -3.71 12.77 -6.13
CA VAL A 180 -4.14 11.68 -7.03
C VAL A 180 -5.61 11.82 -7.39
N ASP A 181 -5.92 11.81 -8.70
CA ASP A 181 -7.29 11.95 -9.21
C ASP A 181 -7.91 10.62 -9.63
N TRP A 182 -7.06 9.67 -10.07
CA TRP A 182 -7.47 8.33 -10.46
C TRP A 182 -6.58 7.28 -9.83
N ILE A 183 -7.19 6.19 -9.37
CA ILE A 183 -6.49 5.07 -8.77
C ILE A 183 -7.02 3.75 -9.32
N ALA A 184 -6.13 2.89 -9.80
CA ALA A 184 -6.46 1.53 -10.21
C ALA A 184 -5.75 0.52 -9.33
N GLY A 185 -6.44 -0.58 -9.04
CA GLY A 185 -5.89 -1.69 -8.28
C GLY A 185 -6.26 -3.04 -8.86
N THR A 186 -5.37 -4.01 -8.63
CA THR A 186 -5.65 -5.44 -8.82
C THR A 186 -5.45 -6.16 -7.49
N SER A 187 -6.37 -7.04 -7.09
CA SER A 187 -6.23 -7.87 -5.90
C SER A 187 -5.98 -7.03 -4.64
N THR A 188 -4.82 -7.21 -3.98
CA THR A 188 -4.39 -6.38 -2.84
C THR A 188 -4.34 -4.89 -3.19
N GLY A 189 -3.92 -4.52 -4.40
CA GLY A 189 -3.93 -3.14 -4.88
C GLY A 189 -5.35 -2.59 -4.96
N SER A 190 -6.36 -3.40 -5.29
CA SER A 190 -7.79 -2.97 -5.27
C SER A 190 -8.26 -2.66 -3.86
N LEU A 191 -7.86 -3.50 -2.88
CA LEU A 191 -8.15 -3.27 -1.48
C LEU A 191 -7.56 -1.94 -1.01
N ILE A 192 -6.27 -1.71 -1.28
CA ILE A 192 -5.59 -0.46 -0.94
C ILE A 192 -6.27 0.73 -1.63
N ALA A 193 -6.54 0.61 -2.93
CA ALA A 193 -7.14 1.68 -3.73
C ALA A 193 -8.50 2.12 -3.20
N LEU A 194 -9.39 1.17 -2.89
CA LEU A 194 -10.73 1.46 -2.38
C LEU A 194 -10.67 2.14 -1.01
N VAL A 195 -9.83 1.64 -0.11
CA VAL A 195 -9.72 2.17 1.25
C VAL A 195 -9.10 3.58 1.26
N LEU A 196 -8.07 3.82 0.46
CA LEU A 196 -7.47 5.14 0.31
C LEU A 196 -8.45 6.15 -0.30
N ALA A 197 -9.20 5.75 -1.33
CA ALA A 197 -10.19 6.61 -1.97
C ALA A 197 -11.38 6.97 -1.05
N GLN A 198 -11.65 6.16 -0.02
CA GLN A 198 -12.59 6.49 1.06
C GLN A 198 -12.01 7.47 2.11
N GLY A 199 -10.81 8.02 1.90
CA GLY A 199 -10.19 9.03 2.75
C GLY A 199 -9.40 8.49 3.94
N ARG A 200 -9.09 7.19 3.98
CA ARG A 200 -8.16 6.64 4.98
C ARG A 200 -6.72 7.00 4.63
N SER A 201 -5.89 7.28 5.64
CA SER A 201 -4.47 7.58 5.44
C SER A 201 -3.68 6.33 5.06
N VAL A 202 -2.60 6.51 4.29
CA VAL A 202 -1.67 5.43 3.93
C VAL A 202 -1.16 4.71 5.18
N GLN A 203 -0.84 5.49 6.23
CA GLN A 203 -0.41 4.96 7.52
C GLN A 203 -1.43 4.02 8.15
N TRP A 204 -2.72 4.38 8.11
CA TRP A 204 -3.79 3.54 8.65
C TRP A 204 -3.94 2.24 7.86
N VAL A 205 -3.85 2.29 6.53
CA VAL A 205 -3.90 1.09 5.68
C VAL A 205 -2.68 0.21 5.93
N HIS A 206 -1.50 0.80 6.10
CA HIS A 206 -0.28 0.09 6.43
C HIS A 206 -0.41 -0.69 7.75
N GLN A 207 -0.95 -0.06 8.80
CA GLN A 207 -1.26 -0.75 10.07
C GLN A 207 -2.33 -1.83 9.92
N LEU A 208 -3.36 -1.56 9.11
CA LEU A 208 -4.42 -2.52 8.84
C LEU A 208 -3.88 -3.82 8.26
N TYR A 209 -2.93 -3.77 7.33
CA TYR A 209 -2.34 -4.98 6.74
C TYR A 209 -1.67 -5.88 7.78
N PHE A 210 -0.96 -5.32 8.76
CA PHE A 210 -0.38 -6.10 9.87
C PHE A 210 -1.45 -6.78 10.73
N ARG A 211 -2.60 -6.13 10.97
CA ARG A 211 -3.74 -6.73 11.70
C ARG A 211 -4.38 -7.86 10.89
N LEU A 212 -4.70 -7.57 9.63
CA LEU A 212 -5.51 -8.45 8.78
C LEU A 212 -4.79 -9.72 8.33
N GLY A 213 -3.47 -9.67 8.09
CA GLY A 213 -2.74 -10.81 7.54
C GLY A 213 -2.93 -12.10 8.34
N SER A 214 -2.94 -12.02 9.67
CA SER A 214 -3.13 -13.18 10.54
C SER A 214 -4.56 -13.74 10.55
N ILE A 215 -5.55 -12.88 10.29
CA ILE A 215 -6.99 -13.20 10.31
C ILE A 215 -7.42 -13.80 8.96
N ILE A 216 -7.03 -13.12 7.87
CA ILE A 216 -7.35 -13.52 6.49
C ILE A 216 -6.66 -14.84 6.14
N PHE A 217 -5.37 -14.98 6.46
CA PHE A 217 -4.58 -16.19 6.15
C PHE A 217 -4.59 -17.23 7.28
N LYS A 218 -5.75 -17.38 7.93
CA LYS A 218 -6.02 -18.48 8.86
C LYS A 218 -6.46 -19.69 8.06
N LYS A 219 -5.68 -20.78 8.14
CA LYS A 219 -5.96 -22.03 7.39
C LYS A 219 -7.37 -22.52 7.68
N GLY A 220 -8.08 -22.90 6.62
CA GLY A 220 -9.32 -23.67 6.72
C GLY A 220 -9.05 -25.18 6.81
N ASP A 221 -10.12 -25.96 6.83
CA ASP A 221 -10.06 -27.43 6.89
C ASP A 221 -9.75 -28.10 5.53
N SER A 222 -9.78 -27.33 4.43
CA SER A 222 -9.54 -27.81 3.06
C SER A 222 -8.11 -27.55 2.58
N TYR A 223 -7.59 -28.42 1.71
CA TYR A 223 -6.29 -28.23 1.08
C TYR A 223 -6.31 -27.12 0.01
N VAL A 224 -7.42 -27.01 -0.74
CA VAL A 224 -7.70 -25.95 -1.72
C VAL A 224 -9.21 -25.63 -1.71
N PRO A 225 -9.63 -24.35 -1.66
CA PRO A 225 -8.80 -23.18 -1.41
C PRO A 225 -8.16 -23.23 -0.02
N LYS A 226 -6.96 -22.65 0.09
CA LYS A 226 -6.14 -22.69 1.31
C LYS A 226 -6.78 -21.93 2.48
N TYR A 227 -7.59 -20.92 2.18
CA TYR A 227 -8.14 -20.00 3.15
C TYR A 227 -9.65 -19.85 3.01
N SER A 228 -10.29 -19.56 4.15
CA SER A 228 -11.72 -19.31 4.20
C SER A 228 -12.04 -17.94 3.61
N SER A 229 -12.87 -17.93 2.57
CA SER A 229 -13.43 -16.70 2.01
C SER A 229 -14.25 -15.89 3.02
N LYS A 230 -14.81 -16.56 4.03
CA LYS A 230 -15.61 -15.91 5.07
C LYS A 230 -14.81 -14.92 5.91
N ASN A 231 -13.59 -15.29 6.33
CA ASN A 231 -12.74 -14.39 7.11
C ASN A 231 -12.37 -13.14 6.31
N LEU A 232 -12.06 -13.32 5.02
CA LEU A 232 -11.81 -12.21 4.12
C LEU A 232 -13.05 -11.31 4.01
N GLU A 233 -14.23 -11.88 3.75
CA GLU A 233 -15.48 -11.13 3.63
C GLU A 233 -15.83 -10.34 4.89
N GLU A 234 -15.73 -10.95 6.07
CA GLU A 234 -15.97 -10.30 7.36
C GLU A 234 -15.01 -9.12 7.56
N CYS A 235 -13.71 -9.31 7.30
CA CYS A 235 -12.72 -8.24 7.39
C CYS A 235 -13.00 -7.08 6.43
N LEU A 236 -13.38 -7.39 5.18
CA LEU A 236 -13.69 -6.38 4.16
C LEU A 236 -14.96 -5.59 4.54
N ILE A 237 -15.99 -6.27 5.03
CA ILE A 237 -17.23 -5.63 5.49
C ILE A 237 -16.94 -4.71 6.69
N GLU A 238 -16.14 -5.17 7.65
CA GLU A 238 -15.80 -4.40 8.85
C GLU A 238 -14.98 -3.14 8.53
N HIS A 239 -13.96 -3.25 7.68
CA HIS A 239 -12.97 -2.18 7.50
C HIS A 239 -13.24 -1.26 6.30
N ILE A 240 -13.95 -1.75 5.28
CA ILE A 240 -14.25 -1.00 4.04
C ILE A 240 -15.72 -0.60 3.98
N GLY A 241 -16.60 -1.41 4.58
CA GLY A 241 -18.03 -1.14 4.66
C GLY A 241 -18.85 -1.63 3.47
N THR A 242 -20.16 -1.40 3.57
CA THR A 242 -21.20 -1.90 2.66
C THR A 242 -21.76 -0.87 1.69
N ALA A 243 -21.23 0.35 1.73
CA ALA A 243 -21.60 1.41 0.80
C ALA A 243 -21.35 0.98 -0.66
N PRO A 244 -22.08 1.55 -1.63
CA PRO A 244 -21.84 1.30 -3.05
C PRO A 244 -20.54 1.97 -3.53
N LEU A 245 -19.97 1.50 -4.65
CA LEU A 245 -18.78 2.11 -5.25
C LEU A 245 -18.97 3.59 -5.60
N SER A 246 -20.19 3.99 -5.96
CA SER A 246 -20.57 5.38 -6.27
C SER A 246 -20.45 6.33 -5.08
N SER A 247 -20.35 5.81 -3.85
CA SER A 247 -20.09 6.63 -2.66
C SER A 247 -18.68 7.22 -2.65
N ILE A 248 -17.76 6.68 -3.46
CA ILE A 248 -16.39 7.18 -3.60
C ILE A 248 -16.37 8.24 -4.71
N GLN A 249 -16.39 9.52 -4.32
CA GLN A 249 -16.51 10.65 -5.24
C GLN A 249 -15.22 11.48 -5.38
N SER A 250 -14.34 11.45 -4.38
CA SER A 250 -13.11 12.25 -4.34
C SER A 250 -12.07 11.80 -5.35
N ILE A 251 -11.96 10.48 -5.58
CA ILE A 251 -10.98 9.86 -6.48
C ILE A 251 -11.72 8.85 -7.35
N LYS A 252 -11.40 8.84 -8.65
CA LYS A 252 -11.94 7.87 -9.60
C LYS A 252 -11.23 6.52 -9.41
N VAL A 253 -11.96 5.49 -8.99
CA VAL A 253 -11.38 4.17 -8.69
C VAL A 253 -11.70 3.15 -9.78
N VAL A 254 -10.70 2.37 -10.18
CA VAL A 254 -10.83 1.18 -11.03
C VAL A 254 -10.38 -0.06 -10.27
N VAL A 255 -11.23 -1.08 -10.24
CA VAL A 255 -10.94 -2.39 -9.65
C VAL A 255 -10.99 -3.45 -10.76
N THR A 256 -9.92 -4.23 -10.88
CA THR A 256 -9.83 -5.28 -11.90
C THR A 256 -10.34 -6.62 -11.37
N CYS A 257 -11.13 -7.31 -12.17
CA CYS A 257 -11.65 -8.65 -11.89
C CYS A 257 -11.56 -9.50 -13.16
N SER A 258 -11.39 -10.81 -13.01
CA SER A 258 -11.46 -11.74 -14.13
C SER A 258 -12.80 -12.45 -14.15
N LYS A 259 -13.60 -12.25 -15.19
CA LYS A 259 -14.86 -12.97 -15.41
C LYS A 259 -14.54 -14.38 -15.90
N ILE A 260 -14.83 -15.37 -15.06
CA ILE A 260 -14.50 -16.78 -15.29
C ILE A 260 -15.68 -17.60 -15.81
N GLU A 261 -16.83 -16.98 -16.01
CA GLU A 261 -17.99 -17.59 -16.68
C GLU A 261 -17.81 -17.68 -18.20
N THR A 262 -16.77 -17.04 -18.74
CA THR A 262 -16.39 -17.07 -20.16
C THR A 262 -15.06 -17.80 -20.35
N SER A 263 -14.89 -18.50 -21.46
CA SER A 263 -13.62 -19.12 -21.85
C SER A 263 -13.14 -18.56 -23.20
N PRO A 264 -11.99 -17.88 -23.27
CA PRO A 264 -11.10 -17.56 -22.15
C PRO A 264 -11.73 -16.56 -21.15
N PRO A 265 -11.21 -16.49 -19.91
CA PRO A 265 -11.63 -15.45 -18.95
C PRO A 265 -11.45 -14.06 -19.54
N SER A 266 -12.40 -13.16 -19.26
CA SER A 266 -12.38 -11.78 -19.76
C SER A 266 -12.18 -10.79 -18.62
N LEU A 267 -11.48 -9.69 -18.89
CA LEU A 267 -11.29 -8.62 -17.91
C LEU A 267 -12.61 -7.87 -17.69
N LEU A 268 -13.02 -7.75 -16.43
CA LEU A 268 -14.12 -6.91 -15.98
C LEU A 268 -13.56 -5.79 -15.09
N LEU A 269 -14.03 -4.57 -15.34
CA LEU A 269 -13.65 -3.39 -14.59
C LEU A 269 -14.84 -2.88 -13.78
N LEU A 270 -14.69 -2.86 -12.46
CA LEU A 270 -15.62 -2.23 -11.53
C LEU A 270 -15.11 -0.83 -11.24
N ARG A 271 -15.96 0.19 -11.41
CA ARG A 271 -15.56 1.61 -11.32
C ARG A 271 -16.39 2.33 -10.28
N SER A 272 -15.85 3.39 -9.68
CA SER A 272 -16.65 4.31 -8.83
C SER A 272 -17.39 5.39 -9.63
N TYR A 273 -17.12 5.50 -10.93
CA TYR A 273 -17.61 6.57 -11.80
C TYR A 273 -18.23 6.01 -13.09
N LEU A 274 -19.00 6.88 -13.75
CA LEU A 274 -19.58 6.66 -15.07
C LEU A 274 -19.19 7.82 -15.99
N PRO A 275 -19.12 7.60 -17.32
CA PRO A 275 -18.99 8.71 -18.27
C PRO A 275 -20.23 9.63 -18.15
N ARG A 276 -20.03 10.93 -18.36
CA ARG A 276 -21.06 11.99 -18.24
C ARG A 276 -22.04 11.99 -19.42
N VAL A 277 -22.59 10.84 -19.77
CA VAL A 277 -23.52 10.61 -20.88
C VAL A 277 -24.78 9.90 -20.38
N PRO A 278 -25.90 9.93 -21.14
CA PRO A 278 -27.10 9.18 -20.77
C PRO A 278 -26.86 7.68 -20.57
N SER A 279 -27.66 7.06 -19.70
CA SER A 279 -27.46 5.68 -19.25
C SER A 279 -27.49 4.60 -20.32
N ALA A 280 -28.33 4.79 -21.33
CA ALA A 280 -28.37 3.91 -22.50
C ALA A 280 -27.00 3.80 -23.19
N ILE A 281 -26.25 4.91 -23.25
CA ILE A 281 -24.97 4.98 -23.97
C ILE A 281 -23.90 4.27 -23.17
N TYR A 282 -23.64 4.66 -21.91
CA TYR A 282 -22.58 4.01 -21.14
C TYR A 282 -22.87 2.52 -20.90
N SER A 283 -24.14 2.12 -20.81
CA SER A 283 -24.52 0.71 -20.67
C SER A 283 -24.21 -0.08 -21.95
N SER A 284 -24.45 0.48 -23.14
CA SER A 284 -24.06 -0.14 -24.42
C SER A 284 -22.53 -0.28 -24.57
N GLU A 285 -21.77 0.61 -23.94
CA GLU A 285 -20.31 0.56 -23.88
C GLU A 285 -19.78 -0.42 -22.81
N GLY A 286 -20.67 -1.07 -22.06
CA GLY A 286 -20.31 -2.07 -21.05
C GLY A 286 -19.89 -1.50 -19.70
N PHE A 287 -20.23 -0.25 -19.38
CA PHE A 287 -20.07 0.29 -18.03
C PHE A 287 -21.13 -0.29 -17.10
N LEU A 288 -20.69 -0.82 -15.96
CA LEU A 288 -21.56 -1.31 -14.90
C LEU A 288 -21.97 -0.18 -13.97
N ASP A 289 -23.20 -0.26 -13.45
CA ASP A 289 -23.75 0.69 -12.49
C ASP A 289 -23.04 0.58 -11.12
N PRO A 290 -22.31 1.62 -10.67
CA PRO A 290 -21.57 1.61 -9.42
C PRO A 290 -22.49 1.57 -8.18
N ASP A 291 -23.75 2.03 -8.28
CA ASP A 291 -24.72 1.98 -7.18
C ASP A 291 -25.11 0.54 -6.80
N ARG A 292 -24.92 -0.41 -7.71
CA ARG A 292 -25.28 -1.83 -7.51
C ARG A 292 -24.16 -2.66 -6.93
N THR A 293 -22.96 -2.11 -6.80
CA THR A 293 -21.77 -2.86 -6.39
C THR A 293 -21.26 -2.32 -5.06
N PRO A 294 -21.46 -3.05 -3.95
CA PRO A 294 -20.86 -2.69 -2.67
C PRO A 294 -19.33 -2.72 -2.73
N VAL A 295 -18.68 -1.78 -2.05
CA VAL A 295 -17.21 -1.65 -2.06
C VAL A 295 -16.52 -2.93 -1.59
N TRP A 296 -16.94 -3.51 -0.45
CA TRP A 296 -16.37 -4.77 0.05
C TRP A 296 -16.47 -5.91 -0.97
N LYS A 297 -17.54 -5.93 -1.78
CA LYS A 297 -17.79 -6.98 -2.76
C LYS A 297 -16.89 -6.82 -3.98
N ALA A 298 -16.64 -5.58 -4.43
CA ALA A 298 -15.65 -5.29 -5.45
C ALA A 298 -14.25 -5.75 -5.02
N ALA A 299 -13.84 -5.41 -3.79
CA ALA A 299 -12.58 -5.88 -3.20
C ALA A 299 -12.51 -7.41 -3.15
N ARG A 300 -13.57 -8.06 -2.65
CA ARG A 300 -13.64 -9.52 -2.51
C ARG A 300 -13.51 -10.27 -3.84
N CYS A 301 -14.16 -9.78 -4.90
CA CYS A 301 -14.05 -10.35 -6.23
C CYS A 301 -12.64 -10.20 -6.80
N SER A 302 -12.05 -9.01 -6.66
CA SER A 302 -10.72 -8.70 -7.18
C SER A 302 -9.60 -9.47 -6.48
N SER A 303 -9.76 -9.81 -5.19
CA SER A 303 -8.76 -10.54 -4.40
C SER A 303 -9.00 -12.06 -4.34
N ALA A 304 -9.89 -12.59 -5.17
CA ALA A 304 -10.25 -14.01 -5.20
C ALA A 304 -9.20 -14.87 -5.92
N ALA A 305 -7.95 -14.84 -5.44
CA ALA A 305 -6.81 -15.50 -6.08
C ALA A 305 -7.02 -17.02 -6.15
N PRO A 306 -6.88 -17.65 -7.33
CA PRO A 306 -6.98 -19.10 -7.44
C PRO A 306 -6.01 -19.78 -6.47
N ILE A 307 -6.42 -20.93 -5.92
CA ILE A 307 -5.72 -21.70 -4.88
C ILE A 307 -5.86 -21.08 -3.47
N TYR A 308 -5.96 -19.75 -3.33
CA TYR A 308 -6.06 -19.07 -2.03
C TYR A 308 -7.49 -18.93 -1.55
N PHE A 309 -8.39 -18.46 -2.42
CA PHE A 309 -9.79 -18.17 -2.10
C PHE A 309 -10.74 -18.73 -3.15
N THR A 310 -12.01 -18.92 -2.79
CA THR A 310 -13.05 -19.23 -3.79
C THR A 310 -13.33 -18.01 -4.66
N SER A 311 -13.76 -18.25 -5.91
CA SER A 311 -14.35 -17.21 -6.75
C SER A 311 -15.60 -16.60 -6.09
N CYS A 312 -15.97 -15.40 -6.52
CA CYS A 312 -17.13 -14.67 -6.02
C CYS A 312 -17.98 -14.20 -7.21
N ASN A 313 -19.25 -14.59 -7.28
CA ASN A 313 -20.18 -14.13 -8.31
C ASN A 313 -19.69 -14.32 -9.77
N GLY A 314 -19.07 -15.46 -10.08
CA GLY A 314 -18.53 -15.71 -11.42
C GLY A 314 -17.27 -14.89 -11.75
N LEU A 315 -16.69 -14.21 -10.76
CA LEU A 315 -15.46 -13.44 -10.84
C LEU A 315 -14.35 -14.11 -10.01
N ALA A 316 -13.13 -13.97 -10.50
CA ALA A 316 -11.89 -14.34 -9.82
C ALA A 316 -10.94 -13.13 -9.79
N ASP A 317 -9.76 -13.34 -9.19
CA ASP A 317 -8.73 -12.31 -9.09
C ASP A 317 -8.36 -11.71 -10.44
N GLY A 318 -8.31 -10.38 -10.49
CA GLY A 318 -7.97 -9.62 -11.70
C GLY A 318 -6.59 -9.96 -12.26
N ALA A 319 -5.68 -10.49 -11.43
CA ALA A 319 -4.34 -10.92 -11.84
C ALA A 319 -4.34 -12.04 -12.89
N LEU A 320 -5.47 -12.74 -13.10
CA LEU A 320 -5.58 -13.70 -14.21
C LEU A 320 -5.63 -13.03 -15.58
N CYS A 321 -6.07 -11.77 -15.64
CA CYS A 321 -6.09 -10.97 -16.86
C CYS A 321 -5.03 -9.85 -16.84
N THR A 322 -4.85 -9.18 -15.72
CA THR A 322 -3.98 -8.00 -15.59
C THR A 322 -3.56 -7.80 -14.13
N ASN A 323 -2.34 -8.23 -13.78
CA ASN A 323 -1.85 -8.02 -12.43
C ASN A 323 -1.38 -6.58 -12.16
N ASN A 324 -0.84 -5.91 -13.19
CA ASN A 324 -0.51 -4.49 -13.18
C ASN A 324 -1.57 -3.71 -13.99
N PRO A 325 -2.39 -2.87 -13.35
CA PRO A 325 -3.51 -2.21 -14.04
C PRO A 325 -3.12 -0.91 -14.78
N CYS A 326 -1.85 -0.68 -15.12
CA CYS A 326 -1.43 0.60 -15.74
C CYS A 326 -2.05 0.84 -17.12
N ALA A 327 -1.84 -0.11 -18.04
CA ALA A 327 -2.40 -0.02 -19.38
C ALA A 327 -3.93 0.07 -19.34
N VAL A 328 -4.56 -0.62 -18.38
CA VAL A 328 -5.99 -0.59 -18.15
C VAL A 328 -6.46 0.80 -17.73
N LEU A 329 -5.77 1.42 -16.77
CA LEU A 329 -6.12 2.75 -16.27
C LEU A 329 -5.95 3.83 -17.35
N ILE A 330 -4.83 3.81 -18.08
CA ILE A 330 -4.60 4.72 -19.22
C ILE A 330 -5.67 4.53 -20.30
N SER A 331 -5.97 3.28 -20.64
CA SER A 331 -7.02 2.96 -21.62
C SER A 331 -8.39 3.44 -21.18
N ASP A 332 -8.74 3.26 -19.91
CA ASP A 332 -10.04 3.63 -19.38
C ASP A 332 -10.24 5.15 -19.33
N PHE A 333 -9.17 5.88 -18.96
CA PHE A 333 -9.13 7.35 -19.00
C PHE A 333 -9.47 7.87 -20.41
N TYR A 334 -8.71 7.43 -21.42
CA TYR A 334 -8.94 7.85 -22.81
C TYR A 334 -10.26 7.32 -23.37
N ARG A 335 -10.73 6.15 -22.92
CA ARG A 335 -12.03 5.60 -23.33
C ARG A 335 -13.17 6.49 -22.87
N ILE A 336 -13.15 6.99 -21.63
CA ILE A 336 -14.16 7.94 -21.15
C ILE A 336 -14.11 9.23 -21.94
N LYS A 337 -12.92 9.81 -22.11
CA LYS A 337 -12.72 11.02 -22.91
C LYS A 337 -13.32 10.87 -24.31
N LYS A 338 -13.07 9.74 -24.98
CA LYS A 338 -13.65 9.41 -26.29
C LYS A 338 -15.17 9.32 -26.25
N ILE A 339 -15.74 8.56 -25.31
CA ILE A 339 -17.20 8.37 -25.20
C ILE A 339 -17.89 9.72 -24.97
N GLU A 340 -17.38 10.54 -24.06
CA GLU A 340 -17.95 11.85 -23.76
C GLU A 340 -17.89 12.77 -24.99
N ASN A 341 -16.72 12.90 -25.62
CA ASN A 341 -16.52 13.80 -26.75
C ASN A 341 -17.37 13.44 -27.97
N VAL A 342 -17.47 12.14 -28.32
CA VAL A 342 -18.29 11.69 -29.45
C VAL A 342 -19.78 11.92 -29.21
N ASN A 343 -20.22 11.98 -27.95
CA ASN A 343 -21.60 12.23 -27.56
C ASN A 343 -21.87 13.69 -27.17
N GLY A 344 -21.03 14.62 -27.61
CA GLY A 344 -21.24 16.07 -27.46
C GLY A 344 -20.88 16.64 -26.08
N VAL A 345 -20.24 15.86 -25.22
CA VAL A 345 -19.76 16.31 -23.90
C VAL A 345 -18.28 16.63 -24.01
N LYS A 346 -17.94 17.92 -23.93
CA LYS A 346 -16.55 18.38 -24.02
C LYS A 346 -15.73 17.83 -22.85
N ASN A 347 -14.78 16.96 -23.16
CA ASN A 347 -13.79 16.42 -22.24
C ASN A 347 -12.38 16.70 -22.78
N GLU A 348 -11.70 17.63 -22.11
CA GLU A 348 -10.33 18.07 -22.40
C GLU A 348 -9.35 17.56 -21.34
N ASP A 349 -9.76 16.60 -20.51
CA ASP A 349 -8.91 16.03 -19.47
C ASP A 349 -7.69 15.35 -20.11
N GLU A 350 -6.52 15.58 -19.54
CA GLU A 350 -5.24 15.00 -19.93
C GLU A 350 -4.55 14.35 -18.73
N ILE A 351 -3.59 13.48 -18.98
CA ILE A 351 -2.81 12.81 -17.94
C ILE A 351 -1.59 13.67 -17.63
N HIS A 352 -1.45 14.06 -16.35
CA HIS A 352 -0.29 14.78 -15.85
C HIS A 352 0.89 13.86 -15.67
N CYS A 353 0.67 12.73 -15.01
CA CYS A 353 1.65 11.68 -14.82
C CYS A 353 0.99 10.37 -14.44
N MET A 354 1.74 9.29 -14.63
CA MET A 354 1.34 7.95 -14.24
C MET A 354 2.33 7.38 -13.24
N ILE A 355 1.86 7.01 -12.05
CA ILE A 355 2.65 6.38 -11.00
C ILE A 355 2.18 4.94 -10.84
N SER A 356 3.07 3.98 -11.08
CA SER A 356 2.84 2.55 -10.87
C SER A 356 3.69 2.05 -9.72
N LEU A 357 3.05 1.56 -8.67
CA LEU A 357 3.71 0.92 -7.54
C LEU A 357 3.47 -0.57 -7.62
N GLY A 358 4.50 -1.36 -7.36
CA GLY A 358 4.36 -2.80 -7.36
C GLY A 358 4.84 -3.50 -6.09
N THR A 359 4.45 -4.76 -5.98
CA THR A 359 4.59 -5.58 -4.77
C THR A 359 5.93 -6.33 -4.68
N GLY A 360 6.97 -5.77 -5.28
CA GLY A 360 8.35 -6.25 -5.21
C GLY A 360 8.67 -7.38 -6.20
N GLN A 361 9.89 -7.31 -6.77
CA GLN A 361 10.40 -8.25 -7.76
C GLN A 361 11.25 -9.32 -7.08
N ASP A 362 10.82 -10.57 -7.20
CA ASP A 362 11.60 -11.73 -6.76
C ASP A 362 12.90 -11.85 -7.58
N PRO A 363 13.99 -12.40 -7.00
CA PRO A 363 15.23 -12.60 -7.72
C PRO A 363 15.03 -13.59 -8.88
N ARG A 364 15.58 -13.26 -10.06
CA ARG A 364 15.51 -14.14 -11.25
C ARG A 364 16.17 -15.49 -10.96
N GLN A 365 15.43 -16.57 -11.13
CA GLN A 365 15.98 -17.93 -11.04
C GLN A 365 16.57 -18.35 -12.39
N ALA A 366 17.84 -18.75 -12.41
CA ALA A 366 18.58 -19.10 -13.61
C ALA A 366 18.32 -20.55 -14.09
N GLN A 367 17.06 -21.01 -14.06
CA GLN A 367 16.71 -22.34 -14.57
C GLN A 367 15.93 -22.20 -15.88
N PRO A 368 16.56 -22.44 -17.05
CA PRO A 368 15.85 -22.44 -18.32
C PRO A 368 14.82 -23.57 -18.35
N VAL A 369 13.59 -23.22 -18.71
CA VAL A 369 12.52 -24.21 -18.94
C VAL A 369 12.53 -24.58 -20.42
N ASP A 370 12.79 -25.83 -20.75
CA ASP A 370 12.64 -26.35 -22.11
C ASP A 370 11.14 -26.47 -22.44
N VAL A 371 10.70 -25.76 -23.48
CA VAL A 371 9.30 -25.69 -23.92
C VAL A 371 9.02 -26.69 -25.06
N SER A 372 10.01 -27.48 -25.47
CA SER A 372 9.84 -28.44 -26.58
C SER A 372 9.02 -29.68 -26.17
N LEU A 373 7.75 -29.72 -26.59
CA LEU A 373 6.88 -30.88 -26.45
C LEU A 373 7.15 -31.87 -27.59
N GLN A 374 7.96 -32.91 -27.34
CA GLN A 374 8.35 -33.87 -28.38
C GLN A 374 7.38 -35.06 -28.58
N SER A 375 6.27 -35.20 -27.84
CA SER A 375 5.28 -36.27 -28.09
C SER A 375 3.90 -36.02 -27.44
N PHE A 376 2.81 -36.13 -28.21
CA PHE A 376 1.43 -36.19 -27.72
C PHE A 376 0.95 -37.65 -27.70
N ALA A 377 1.11 -38.33 -26.56
CA ALA A 377 0.44 -39.60 -26.28
C ALA A 377 -0.58 -39.42 -25.13
N PRO A 378 -1.81 -39.95 -25.21
CA PRO A 378 -2.87 -39.71 -24.22
C PRO A 378 -2.48 -40.14 -22.79
N ASN A 379 -1.78 -41.26 -22.65
CA ASN A 379 -1.31 -41.77 -21.35
C ASN A 379 -0.03 -41.07 -20.85
N ALA A 380 0.70 -40.40 -21.75
CA ALA A 380 1.86 -39.60 -21.40
C ALA A 380 1.47 -38.21 -20.88
N LEU A 381 0.22 -37.77 -21.06
CA LEU A 381 -0.26 -36.47 -20.59
C LEU A 381 -0.18 -36.36 -19.06
N LEU A 382 -0.54 -37.42 -18.32
CA LEU A 382 -0.50 -37.44 -16.85
C LEU A 382 0.93 -37.44 -16.28
N ASP A 383 1.85 -38.18 -16.90
CA ASP A 383 3.27 -38.18 -16.52
C ASP A 383 4.00 -36.91 -16.97
N THR A 384 3.56 -36.31 -18.09
CA THR A 384 4.00 -35.00 -18.54
C THR A 384 3.50 -33.92 -17.59
N ILE A 385 2.26 -33.99 -17.06
CA ILE A 385 1.73 -33.06 -16.03
C ILE A 385 2.62 -33.00 -14.78
N LYS A 386 3.21 -34.12 -14.36
CA LYS A 386 4.16 -34.16 -13.22
C LYS A 386 5.50 -33.47 -13.54
N LYS A 387 6.03 -33.63 -14.76
CA LYS A 387 7.24 -32.93 -15.25
C LYS A 387 6.97 -31.49 -15.71
N SER A 388 5.74 -31.19 -16.11
CA SER A 388 5.25 -29.90 -16.63
C SER A 388 4.57 -29.05 -15.57
N THR A 389 4.65 -29.44 -14.29
CA THR A 389 4.38 -28.57 -13.15
C THR A 389 5.13 -27.25 -13.33
N ASN A 390 6.38 -27.30 -13.80
CA ASN A 390 7.18 -26.12 -14.13
C ASN A 390 6.62 -25.29 -15.30
N LEU A 391 6.03 -25.90 -16.34
CA LEU A 391 5.45 -25.18 -17.48
C LEU A 391 4.11 -24.54 -17.12
N ILE A 392 3.20 -25.28 -16.47
CA ILE A 392 1.92 -24.73 -15.99
C ILE A 392 2.18 -23.61 -14.98
N GLN A 393 3.11 -23.83 -14.06
CA GLN A 393 3.55 -22.80 -13.13
C GLN A 393 4.18 -21.61 -13.85
N MET A 394 5.00 -21.83 -14.90
CA MET A 394 5.53 -20.74 -15.73
C MET A 394 4.42 -19.92 -16.38
N PHE A 395 3.41 -20.55 -17.00
CA PHE A 395 2.28 -19.84 -17.60
C PHE A 395 1.46 -19.08 -16.57
N ILE A 396 1.19 -19.68 -15.40
CA ILE A 396 0.52 -18.98 -14.30
C ILE A 396 1.36 -17.77 -13.86
N MET A 397 2.66 -17.95 -13.65
CA MET A 397 3.59 -16.88 -13.24
C MET A 397 3.67 -15.76 -14.28
N GLN A 398 3.56 -16.08 -15.57
CA GLN A 398 3.50 -15.08 -16.65
C GLN A 398 2.17 -14.31 -16.62
N CYS A 399 1.03 -14.99 -16.48
CA CYS A 399 -0.28 -14.33 -16.39
C CYS A 399 -0.38 -13.40 -15.18
N VAL A 400 0.14 -13.84 -14.03
CA VAL A 400 0.13 -13.06 -12.79
C VAL A 400 1.38 -12.19 -12.62
N SER A 401 2.23 -12.05 -13.65
CA SER A 401 3.37 -11.14 -13.57
C SER A 401 2.87 -9.71 -13.51
N SER A 402 3.29 -8.96 -12.50
CA SER A 402 2.99 -7.52 -12.42
C SER A 402 4.07 -6.64 -13.08
N ASP A 403 5.12 -7.26 -13.61
CA ASP A 403 6.20 -6.59 -14.30
C ASP A 403 6.52 -7.25 -15.66
N GLY A 404 7.35 -6.59 -16.46
CA GLY A 404 7.73 -7.04 -17.81
C GLY A 404 6.96 -6.32 -18.92
N PRO A 405 6.55 -7.02 -20.01
CA PRO A 405 6.04 -6.35 -21.21
C PRO A 405 4.86 -5.40 -20.97
N ALA A 406 3.95 -5.73 -20.05
CA ALA A 406 2.80 -4.88 -19.75
C ALA A 406 3.22 -3.49 -19.23
N VAL A 407 4.26 -3.42 -18.40
CA VAL A 407 4.80 -2.17 -17.87
C VAL A 407 5.56 -1.42 -18.96
N GLU A 408 6.40 -2.12 -19.73
CA GLU A 408 7.15 -1.54 -20.84
C GLU A 408 6.21 -0.91 -21.88
N TYR A 409 5.15 -1.62 -22.29
CA TYR A 409 4.16 -1.07 -23.22
C TYR A 409 3.40 0.13 -22.63
N SER A 410 3.09 0.10 -21.33
CA SER A 410 2.43 1.23 -20.65
C SER A 410 3.32 2.48 -20.64
N LYS A 411 4.63 2.30 -20.39
CA LYS A 411 5.63 3.37 -20.41
C LYS A 411 5.81 3.96 -21.81
N GLU A 412 6.00 3.12 -22.83
CA GLU A 412 6.14 3.60 -24.21
C GLU A 412 4.87 4.34 -24.67
N TRP A 413 3.70 3.83 -24.30
CA TRP A 413 2.45 4.51 -24.59
C TRP A 413 2.36 5.86 -23.87
N ALA A 414 2.70 5.93 -22.59
CA ALA A 414 2.75 7.18 -21.83
C ALA A 414 3.68 8.22 -22.47
N HIS A 415 4.91 7.83 -22.80
CA HIS A 415 5.86 8.72 -23.48
C HIS A 415 5.34 9.19 -24.84
N SER A 416 4.67 8.33 -25.61
CA SER A 416 4.06 8.70 -26.89
C SER A 416 2.90 9.69 -26.76
N GLN A 417 2.19 9.68 -25.61
CA GLN A 417 1.09 10.60 -25.31
C GLN A 417 1.56 11.87 -24.59
N GLY A 418 2.86 11.99 -24.30
CA GLY A 418 3.43 13.22 -23.73
C GLY A 418 3.27 13.36 -22.22
N PHE A 419 3.30 12.27 -21.46
CA PHE A 419 3.31 12.34 -19.99
C PHE A 419 4.33 11.38 -19.35
N PRO A 420 4.95 11.79 -18.23
CA PRO A 420 5.93 10.98 -17.53
C PRO A 420 5.29 9.75 -16.88
N PHE A 421 6.04 8.64 -16.87
CA PHE A 421 5.66 7.35 -16.32
C PHE A 421 6.69 6.87 -15.30
N PHE A 422 6.23 6.60 -14.09
CA PHE A 422 7.06 6.12 -12.98
C PHE A 422 6.68 4.70 -12.62
N ARG A 423 7.63 3.77 -12.65
CA ARG A 423 7.49 2.41 -12.12
C ARG A 423 8.40 2.23 -10.92
N ILE A 424 7.81 2.09 -9.74
CA ILE A 424 8.55 1.76 -8.53
C ILE A 424 8.30 0.29 -8.18
N GLN A 425 9.36 -0.51 -8.31
CA GLN A 425 9.35 -1.94 -8.04
C GLN A 425 10.56 -2.34 -7.19
N PRO A 426 10.38 -2.49 -5.86
CA PRO A 426 11.47 -2.88 -4.97
C PRO A 426 12.07 -4.23 -5.35
N LEU A 427 13.40 -4.32 -5.37
CA LEU A 427 14.11 -5.58 -5.61
C LEU A 427 14.23 -6.38 -4.32
N LEU A 428 13.80 -7.63 -4.35
CA LEU A 428 13.87 -8.53 -3.20
C LEU A 428 15.05 -9.50 -3.32
N ASP A 429 15.72 -9.76 -2.20
CA ASP A 429 16.85 -10.70 -2.15
C ASP A 429 16.39 -12.17 -2.20
N LYS A 430 15.13 -12.43 -1.81
CA LYS A 430 14.55 -13.77 -1.71
C LYS A 430 13.10 -13.74 -2.14
N LYS A 431 12.64 -14.88 -2.66
CA LYS A 431 11.23 -15.07 -3.00
C LYS A 431 10.37 -15.07 -1.73
N VAL A 432 9.36 -14.22 -1.71
CA VAL A 432 8.38 -14.14 -0.61
C VAL A 432 6.99 -14.51 -1.11
N GLN A 433 6.28 -15.32 -0.34
CA GLN A 433 4.94 -15.80 -0.70
C GLN A 433 3.88 -14.71 -0.51
N LEU A 434 2.79 -14.81 -1.27
CA LEU A 434 1.68 -13.84 -1.23
C LEU A 434 0.97 -13.79 0.14
N ASP A 435 1.00 -14.89 0.90
CA ASP A 435 0.35 -15.06 2.19
C ASP A 435 1.34 -15.09 3.36
N GLU A 436 2.53 -14.50 3.19
CA GLU A 436 3.52 -14.37 4.26
C GLU A 436 2.97 -13.51 5.41
N LYS A 437 3.08 -14.02 6.63
CA LYS A 437 2.51 -13.42 7.85
C LYS A 437 3.52 -13.25 8.97
N LYS A 438 4.74 -13.75 8.81
CA LYS A 438 5.80 -13.63 9.82
C LYS A 438 6.30 -12.19 9.86
N PRO A 439 6.14 -11.48 11.00
CA PRO A 439 6.56 -10.08 11.09
C PRO A 439 8.04 -9.88 10.75
N SER A 440 8.92 -10.81 11.14
CA SER A 440 10.35 -10.74 10.80
C SER A 440 10.63 -10.74 9.29
N VAL A 441 9.89 -11.51 8.50
CA VAL A 441 10.05 -11.55 7.03
C VAL A 441 9.43 -10.31 6.39
N LEU A 442 8.27 -9.87 6.87
CA LEU A 442 7.63 -8.63 6.42
C LEU A 442 8.52 -7.40 6.70
N MET A 443 9.15 -7.35 7.86
CA MET A 443 10.09 -6.28 8.21
C MET A 443 11.35 -6.29 7.33
N ASP A 444 11.83 -7.47 6.93
CA ASP A 444 12.99 -7.58 6.04
C ASP A 444 12.68 -7.04 4.63
N ILE A 445 11.52 -7.38 4.04
CA ILE A 445 11.13 -6.86 2.72
C ILE A 445 10.79 -5.36 2.75
N LEU A 446 10.24 -4.87 3.87
CA LEU A 446 10.03 -3.43 4.07
C LEU A 446 11.35 -2.68 4.20
N TRP A 447 12.33 -3.25 4.92
CA TRP A 447 13.69 -2.72 4.96
C TRP A 447 14.33 -2.67 3.57
N GLN A 448 14.25 -3.75 2.79
CA GLN A 448 14.76 -3.79 1.42
C GLN A 448 14.08 -2.75 0.52
N THR A 449 12.79 -2.46 0.75
CA THR A 449 12.05 -1.41 0.04
C THR A 449 12.59 -0.02 0.34
N GLU A 450 12.83 0.29 1.61
CA GLU A 450 13.47 1.56 2.01
C GLU A 450 14.87 1.69 1.40
N VAL A 451 15.67 0.62 1.45
CA VAL A 451 17.00 0.60 0.83
C VAL A 451 16.91 0.84 -0.67
N HIS A 452 16.01 0.15 -1.38
CA HIS A 452 15.83 0.31 -2.82
C HIS A 452 15.45 1.74 -3.18
N ASN A 453 14.38 2.26 -2.56
CA ASN A 453 13.84 3.58 -2.89
C ASN A 453 14.84 4.71 -2.62
N ARG A 454 15.63 4.61 -1.54
CA ARG A 454 16.57 5.67 -1.13
C ARG A 454 17.93 5.59 -1.77
N THR A 455 18.36 4.40 -2.21
CA THR A 455 19.74 4.21 -2.69
C THR A 455 19.84 3.86 -4.18
N ARG A 456 18.80 3.25 -4.76
CA ARG A 456 18.78 2.82 -6.17
C ARG A 456 18.03 3.79 -7.06
N ILE A 457 16.89 4.30 -6.58
CA ILE A 457 15.99 5.16 -7.36
C ILE A 457 15.62 6.50 -6.68
N PRO A 458 16.49 7.13 -5.85
CA PRO A 458 16.09 8.36 -5.14
C PRO A 458 15.65 9.47 -6.11
N HIS A 459 16.27 9.53 -7.29
CA HIS A 459 15.93 10.47 -8.35
C HIS A 459 14.49 10.32 -8.90
N GLN A 460 13.94 9.10 -8.95
CA GLN A 460 12.56 8.90 -9.38
C GLN A 460 11.59 9.39 -8.31
N ILE A 461 11.91 9.13 -7.03
CA ILE A 461 11.13 9.64 -5.90
C ILE A 461 11.12 11.17 -5.91
N ASP A 462 12.27 11.80 -6.16
CA ASP A 462 12.39 13.25 -6.23
C ASP A 462 11.56 13.84 -7.38
N GLN A 463 11.66 13.27 -8.60
CA GLN A 463 10.84 13.70 -9.74
C GLN A 463 9.34 13.57 -9.45
N ILE A 464 8.90 12.47 -8.84
CA ILE A 464 7.49 12.31 -8.45
C ILE A 464 7.09 13.41 -7.47
N VAL A 465 7.88 13.63 -6.42
CA VAL A 465 7.57 14.61 -5.38
C VAL A 465 7.53 16.04 -5.93
N GLU A 466 8.49 16.41 -6.77
CA GLU A 466 8.54 17.74 -7.42
C GLU A 466 7.33 17.96 -8.32
N LEU A 467 6.98 16.97 -9.14
CA LEU A 467 5.84 17.04 -10.04
C LEU A 467 4.51 17.16 -9.28
N LEU A 468 4.31 16.31 -8.26
CA LEU A 468 3.11 16.33 -7.41
C LEU A 468 2.99 17.64 -6.62
N ARG A 469 4.11 18.19 -6.13
CA ARG A 469 4.13 19.49 -5.44
C ARG A 469 3.77 20.63 -6.39
N SER A 470 4.30 20.59 -7.62
CA SER A 470 4.03 21.58 -8.66
C SER A 470 2.54 21.64 -9.00
N ILE A 471 1.92 20.49 -9.34
CA ILE A 471 0.49 20.46 -9.68
C ILE A 471 -0.39 20.84 -8.49
N HIS A 472 -0.07 20.40 -7.27
CA HIS A 472 -0.84 20.78 -6.08
C HIS A 472 -0.83 22.30 -5.86
N THR A 473 0.33 22.93 -5.96
CA THR A 473 0.49 24.39 -5.79
C THR A 473 -0.29 25.16 -6.85
N LYS A 474 -0.21 24.74 -8.11
CA LYS A 474 -0.91 25.38 -9.23
C LYS A 474 -2.43 25.23 -9.14
N ARG A 475 -2.93 24.07 -8.72
CA ARG A 475 -4.37 23.86 -8.42
C ARG A 475 -4.87 24.81 -7.34
N GLY A 476 -4.10 25.00 -6.26
CA GLY A 476 -4.42 25.95 -5.20
C GLY A 476 -4.51 27.41 -5.70
N ASN A 477 -3.57 27.83 -6.56
CA ASN A 477 -3.58 29.17 -7.14
C ASN A 477 -4.76 29.39 -8.10
N ASN A 478 -5.12 28.40 -8.91
CA ASN A 478 -6.26 28.49 -9.83
C ASN A 478 -7.60 28.62 -9.07
N ASN A 479 -7.74 27.97 -7.92
CA ASN A 479 -8.92 28.13 -7.07
C ASN A 479 -9.01 29.54 -6.47
N ASN A 480 -7.88 30.13 -6.07
CA ASN A 480 -7.84 31.50 -5.51
C ASN A 480 -8.14 32.60 -6.55
N LEU A 481 -7.92 32.34 -7.84
CA LEU A 481 -8.24 33.26 -8.94
C LEU A 481 -9.72 33.24 -9.33
N ASN A 482 -10.51 32.30 -8.80
CA ASN A 482 -11.95 32.16 -9.05
C ASN A 482 -12.76 32.38 -7.75
N PRO A 483 -12.96 33.63 -7.28
CA PRO A 483 -13.66 33.92 -6.03
C PRO A 483 -15.19 33.69 -6.07
N GLY A 484 -15.70 32.97 -7.08
CA GLY A 484 -17.14 32.84 -7.35
C GLY A 484 -17.82 31.57 -6.81
N ALA A 485 -17.09 30.66 -6.16
CA ALA A 485 -17.64 29.36 -5.76
C ALA A 485 -17.16 28.89 -4.37
N GLU A 486 -17.22 29.76 -3.36
CA GLU A 486 -17.16 29.33 -1.96
C GLU A 486 -18.55 29.41 -1.33
N LYS A 487 -19.22 28.26 -1.25
CA LYS A 487 -20.16 27.89 -0.18
C LYS A 487 -20.55 26.43 -0.36
N GLU A 488 -19.95 25.56 0.46
CA GLU A 488 -20.57 24.42 1.17
C GLU A 488 -19.50 23.39 1.56
N THR A 489 -18.84 23.64 2.69
CA THR A 489 -18.15 22.62 3.49
C THR A 489 -18.35 22.91 4.97
N GLU A 490 -19.59 22.81 5.44
CA GLU A 490 -19.85 22.52 6.86
C GLU A 490 -19.88 20.99 7.03
N MET A 491 -18.74 20.43 7.44
CA MET A 491 -18.70 19.09 8.05
C MET A 491 -19.45 19.14 9.38
N THR A 492 -20.65 18.57 9.43
CA THR A 492 -21.32 18.26 10.70
C THR A 492 -20.76 16.96 11.30
N PRO A 493 -20.37 16.92 12.59
CA PRO A 493 -20.09 15.67 13.28
C PRO A 493 -21.42 15.06 13.74
N ARG A 494 -21.77 13.89 13.20
CA ARG A 494 -22.85 13.05 13.74
C ARG A 494 -22.44 11.58 13.75
N THR A 495 -21.81 11.15 14.84
CA THR A 495 -21.83 9.75 15.29
C THR A 495 -21.37 9.64 16.76
N GLU A 496 -22.13 10.26 17.67
CA GLU A 496 -22.13 9.89 19.09
C GLU A 496 -23.58 9.84 19.61
N SER A 497 -24.33 8.80 19.22
CA SER A 497 -25.54 8.37 19.96
C SER A 497 -26.11 7.05 19.41
N MET A 498 -25.36 5.95 19.44
CA MET A 498 -25.94 4.59 19.26
C MET A 498 -25.19 3.51 20.05
N ILE A 499 -24.77 3.81 21.28
CA ILE A 499 -24.22 2.80 22.20
C ILE A 499 -24.99 2.69 23.53
N SER A 500 -25.91 3.60 23.87
CA SER A 500 -26.67 3.51 25.14
C SER A 500 -28.01 2.76 25.07
N ALA A 501 -28.38 2.13 23.96
CA ALA A 501 -29.70 1.48 23.81
C ALA A 501 -29.66 -0.06 23.74
N ARG A 502 -28.55 -0.71 24.13
CA ARG A 502 -28.42 -2.18 24.08
C ARG A 502 -28.15 -2.89 25.41
N GLU A 503 -28.14 -2.17 26.54
CA GLU A 503 -27.93 -2.79 27.86
C GLU A 503 -29.19 -2.93 28.74
N GLU A 504 -30.37 -2.48 28.30
CA GLU A 504 -31.61 -2.62 29.10
C GLU A 504 -32.56 -3.75 28.68
N ASN A 505 -32.22 -4.59 27.68
CA ASN A 505 -33.15 -5.61 27.17
C ASN A 505 -32.73 -7.08 27.37
N THR A 506 -31.75 -7.36 28.25
CA THR A 506 -31.30 -8.73 28.57
C THR A 506 -31.62 -9.19 30.00
N SER A 507 -32.35 -8.40 30.80
CA SER A 507 -32.70 -8.77 32.19
C SER A 507 -34.13 -9.32 32.41
N SER A 508 -34.99 -9.43 31.39
CA SER A 508 -36.41 -9.83 31.60
C SER A 508 -36.87 -11.19 31.02
N ARG A 509 -35.96 -12.06 30.55
CA ARG A 509 -36.33 -13.39 30.00
C ARG A 509 -35.75 -14.61 30.74
N ARG A 510 -35.55 -14.50 32.05
CA ARG A 510 -35.36 -15.66 32.95
C ARG A 510 -36.15 -15.46 34.24
N ALA A 511 -37.48 -15.55 34.16
CA ALA A 511 -38.38 -15.92 35.25
C ALA A 511 -39.82 -15.99 34.74
N LYS A 512 -40.20 -17.13 34.16
CA LYS A 512 -41.50 -17.82 34.26
C LYS A 512 -41.62 -18.88 33.18
#